data_AF-A0A3B1KEN6-F1
#
_entry.id   AF-A0A3B1KEN6-F1
#
_cell.length_a   1.000
_cell.length_b   1.000
_cell.length_c   1.000
_cell.angle_alpha   90.00
_cell.angle_beta   90.00
_cell.angle_gamma   90.00
#
_symmetry.space_group_name_H-M   'P 1'
#
loop_
_entity.id
_entity.type
_entity.pdbx_description
1 polymer ?
#
loop_
_entity_poly.entity_id
_entity_poly.type
_entity_poly.pdbx_seq_one_letter_code
_entity_poly.pdbx_strand_id
1 'polypeptide(L)'
;MLVVYPQTKTYFSHWQNLSPGSASVRKHGKTVMSGVAEAVSKIDDLTNGSAHPQRSLHASAAILSHNLLVVLAIQFPSDFTPEVHVAMDKFLSAVALALSRKYDKQPNSVCLDSSLS
;
A
#
# COMPACT_ATOMS: atom_id res chain seq x y z
N MET A 1 0.63 7.98 7.95
CA MET A 1 -0.63 7.34 7.53
C MET A 1 -1.71 7.40 8.63
N LEU A 2 -1.62 6.63 9.72
CA LEU A 2 -2.65 6.62 10.79
C LEU A 2 -2.88 7.97 11.51
N VAL A 3 -1.84 8.81 11.60
CA VAL A 3 -1.94 10.15 12.21
C VAL A 3 -2.44 11.20 11.21
N VAL A 4 -1.94 11.13 9.97
CA VAL A 4 -2.16 12.14 8.92
C VAL A 4 -3.50 11.94 8.19
N TYR A 5 -4.00 10.71 8.12
CA TYR A 5 -5.24 10.34 7.42
C TYR A 5 -6.19 9.59 8.37
N PRO A 6 -6.97 10.29 9.22
CA PRO A 6 -7.78 9.66 10.25
C PRO A 6 -8.84 8.69 9.70
N GLN A 7 -9.33 8.88 8.47
CA GLN A 7 -10.26 7.93 7.83
C GLN A 7 -9.68 6.51 7.69
N THR A 8 -8.35 6.37 7.72
CA THR A 8 -7.69 5.07 7.59
C THR A 8 -7.69 4.25 8.88
N LYS A 9 -8.00 4.87 10.02
CA LYS A 9 -8.05 4.19 11.32
C LYS A 9 -9.17 3.13 11.40
N THR A 10 -10.24 3.28 10.61
CA THR A 10 -11.37 2.35 10.58
C THR A 10 -10.96 0.95 10.13
N TYR A 11 -9.96 0.84 9.24
CA TYR A 11 -9.39 -0.45 8.80
C TYR A 11 -8.64 -1.18 9.92
N PHE A 12 -8.21 -0.46 10.96
CA PHE A 12 -7.41 -0.97 12.07
C PHE A 12 -8.14 -0.92 13.41
N SER A 13 -9.48 -0.81 13.39
CA SER A 13 -10.33 -0.77 14.58
C SER A 13 -10.17 -2.00 15.49
N HIS A 14 -9.68 -3.12 14.95
CA HIS A 14 -9.36 -4.34 15.68
C HIS A 14 -8.04 -4.28 16.49
N TRP A 15 -7.24 -3.20 16.36
CA TRP A 15 -6.03 -3.02 17.17
C TRP A 15 -6.30 -2.12 18.37
N GLN A 16 -5.90 -2.58 19.55
CA GLN A 16 -6.03 -1.83 20.80
C GLN A 16 -5.16 -0.57 20.84
N ASN A 17 -4.02 -0.54 20.15
CA ASN A 17 -3.11 0.61 20.13
C ASN A 17 -2.66 0.97 18.70
N LEU A 18 -3.14 2.13 18.23
CA LEU A 18 -2.83 2.73 16.93
C LEU A 18 -1.74 3.83 17.01
N SER A 19 -1.12 4.01 18.16
CA SER A 19 -0.06 5.01 18.34
C SER A 19 1.15 4.68 17.43
N PRO A 20 1.88 5.69 16.95
CA PRO A 20 3.16 5.47 16.31
C PRO A 20 4.07 4.62 17.21
N GLY A 21 4.71 3.59 16.65
CA GLY A 21 5.63 2.72 17.38
C GLY A 21 4.99 1.56 18.16
N SER A 22 3.65 1.43 18.19
CA SER A 22 3.00 0.29 18.83
C SER A 22 3.39 -1.05 18.17
N ALA A 23 3.33 -2.15 18.93
CA ALA A 23 3.71 -3.47 18.42
C ALA A 23 2.88 -3.89 17.19
N SER A 24 1.57 -3.60 17.18
CA SER A 24 0.68 -3.89 16.05
C SER A 24 1.05 -3.08 14.81
N VAL A 25 1.31 -1.77 14.97
CA VAL A 25 1.73 -0.89 13.88
C VAL A 25 3.08 -1.31 13.32
N ARG A 26 4.04 -1.67 14.17
CA ARG A 26 5.36 -2.16 13.74
C ARG A 26 5.28 -3.50 13.01
N LYS A 27 4.50 -4.45 13.54
CA LYS A 27 4.31 -5.76 12.93
C LYS A 27 3.67 -5.64 11.55
N HIS A 28 2.61 -4.84 11.43
CA HIS A 28 1.95 -4.61 10.16
C HIS A 28 2.83 -3.83 9.18
N GLY A 29 3.54 -2.79 9.65
CA GLY A 29 4.51 -2.06 8.85
C GLY A 29 5.58 -2.98 8.25
N LYS A 30 6.08 -3.96 9.04
CA LYS A 30 7.01 -4.99 8.53
C LYS A 30 6.36 -5.82 7.41
N THR A 31 5.13 -6.27 7.58
CA THR A 31 4.40 -7.03 6.54
C THR A 31 4.23 -6.23 5.26
N VAL A 32 3.86 -4.95 5.37
CA VAL A 32 3.72 -4.04 4.22
C VAL A 32 5.06 -3.89 3.49
N MET A 33 6.14 -3.59 4.22
CA MET A 33 7.47 -3.42 3.61
C MET A 33 8.00 -4.72 3.02
N SER A 34 7.72 -5.88 3.62
CA SER A 34 8.02 -7.19 3.04
C SER A 34 7.27 -7.42 1.72
N GLY A 35 6.01 -7.03 1.63
CA GLY A 35 5.24 -7.09 0.38
C GLY A 35 5.79 -6.16 -0.70
N VAL A 36 6.23 -4.95 -0.33
CA VAL A 36 6.91 -4.02 -1.25
C VAL A 36 8.24 -4.61 -1.72
N ALA A 37 9.04 -5.20 -0.84
CA ALA A 37 10.31 -5.84 -1.20
C ALA A 37 10.10 -7.04 -2.16
N GLU A 38 9.05 -7.82 -1.96
CA GLU A 38 8.68 -8.90 -2.89
C GLU A 38 8.19 -8.35 -4.24
N ALA A 39 7.48 -7.22 -4.25
CA ALA A 39 7.10 -6.56 -5.49
C ALA A 39 8.32 -6.01 -6.26
N VAL A 40 9.32 -5.48 -5.57
CA VAL A 40 10.59 -5.06 -6.20
C VAL A 40 11.33 -6.26 -6.80
N SER A 41 11.38 -7.41 -6.12
CA SER A 41 12.05 -8.60 -6.65
C SER A 41 11.30 -9.28 -7.80
N LYS A 42 10.03 -8.93 -8.01
CA LYS A 42 9.16 -9.45 -9.08
C LYS A 42 8.58 -8.32 -9.93
N ILE A 43 9.35 -7.25 -10.15
CA ILE A 43 8.87 -6.04 -10.84
C ILE A 43 8.38 -6.31 -12.27
N ASP A 44 8.92 -7.36 -12.93
CA ASP A 44 8.50 -7.80 -14.26
C ASP A 44 7.13 -8.52 -14.27
N ASP A 45 6.72 -9.11 -13.14
CA ASP A 45 5.43 -9.80 -12.98
C ASP A 45 4.77 -9.48 -11.63
N LEU A 46 4.44 -8.20 -11.45
CA LEU A 46 3.72 -7.71 -10.27
C LEU A 46 2.34 -8.39 -10.09
N THR A 47 1.75 -8.86 -11.18
CA THR A 47 0.39 -9.43 -11.21
C THR A 47 0.34 -10.83 -10.64
N ASN A 48 1.34 -11.70 -10.90
CA ASN A 48 1.42 -12.99 -10.21
C ASN A 48 2.23 -12.91 -8.92
N GLY A 49 3.23 -12.04 -8.86
CA GLY A 49 4.24 -12.00 -7.79
C GLY A 49 3.78 -11.51 -6.43
N SER A 50 2.67 -10.77 -6.36
CA SER A 50 2.14 -10.17 -5.12
C SER A 50 1.40 -11.22 -4.26
N ALA A 51 2.10 -12.01 -3.46
CA ALA A 51 1.55 -13.16 -2.73
C ALA A 51 0.59 -12.82 -1.58
N HIS A 52 0.46 -11.54 -1.19
CA HIS A 52 -0.36 -11.13 -0.06
C HIS A 52 -1.61 -10.34 -0.50
N PRO A 53 -2.78 -11.00 -0.60
CA PRO A 53 -4.04 -10.32 -0.86
C PRO A 53 -4.49 -9.62 0.43
N GLN A 54 -3.95 -8.43 0.71
CA GLN A 54 -4.51 -7.60 1.76
C GLN A 54 -5.73 -6.87 1.21
N ARG A 55 -6.89 -7.47 1.49
CA ARG A 55 -8.22 -7.06 1.07
C ARG A 55 -8.57 -5.60 1.45
N SER A 56 -7.96 -5.08 2.52
CA SER A 56 -8.13 -3.70 3.01
C SER A 56 -7.16 -2.69 2.39
N LEU A 57 -6.21 -3.14 1.55
CA LEU A 57 -5.17 -2.27 1.01
C LEU A 57 -5.61 -1.50 -0.24
N HIS A 58 -6.76 -1.80 -0.84
CA HIS A 58 -7.13 -1.21 -2.14
C HIS A 58 -7.37 0.31 -2.06
N ALA A 59 -8.22 0.76 -1.14
CA ALA A 59 -8.45 2.18 -0.90
C ALA A 59 -7.29 2.88 -0.17
N SER A 60 -6.48 2.12 0.57
CA SER A 60 -5.35 2.67 1.32
C SER A 60 -4.02 2.62 0.57
N ALA A 61 -3.91 1.93 -0.57
CA ALA A 61 -2.69 1.82 -1.36
C ALA A 61 -2.26 3.19 -1.89
N ALA A 62 -3.17 3.99 -2.44
CA ALA A 62 -2.86 5.34 -2.91
C ALA A 62 -2.35 6.24 -1.76
N ILE A 63 -3.00 6.19 -0.61
CA ILE A 63 -2.59 6.96 0.59
C ILE A 63 -1.25 6.45 1.11
N LEU A 64 -1.05 5.13 1.15
CA LEU A 64 0.18 4.48 1.59
C LEU A 64 1.34 4.84 0.67
N SER A 65 1.14 4.85 -0.65
CA SER A 65 2.15 5.21 -1.65
C SER A 65 2.67 6.63 -1.42
N HIS A 66 1.76 7.59 -1.22
CA HIS A 66 2.16 8.97 -0.92
C HIS A 66 2.94 9.07 0.40
N ASN A 67 2.48 8.39 1.47
CA ASN A 67 3.21 8.38 2.73
C ASN A 67 4.60 7.70 2.60
N LEU A 68 4.74 6.70 1.72
CA LEU A 68 6.00 6.02 1.47
C LEU A 68 6.99 6.92 0.72
N LEU A 69 6.52 7.66 -0.28
CA LEU A 69 7.32 8.67 -1.00
C LEU A 69 7.83 9.76 -0.05
N VAL A 70 6.98 10.25 0.84
CA VAL A 70 7.39 11.23 1.87
C VAL A 70 8.47 10.66 2.79
N VAL A 71 8.34 9.40 3.22
CA VAL A 71 9.36 8.75 4.07
C VAL A 71 10.68 8.56 3.31
N LEU A 72 10.64 8.17 2.04
CA LEU A 72 11.83 8.02 1.21
C LEU A 72 12.54 9.36 1.01
N ALA A 73 11.79 10.44 0.76
CA ALA A 73 12.34 11.79 0.63
C ALA A 73 13.03 12.29 1.92
N ILE A 74 12.48 11.93 3.09
CA ILE A 74 13.05 12.32 4.39
C ILE A 74 14.28 11.47 4.76
N GLN A 75 14.26 10.16 4.46
CA GLN A 75 15.35 9.24 4.81
C GLN A 75 16.54 9.29 3.85
N PHE A 76 16.29 9.56 2.57
CA PHE A 76 17.30 9.55 1.51
C PHE A 76 17.31 10.85 0.70
N PRO A 77 17.51 12.02 1.32
CA PRO A 77 17.37 13.31 0.63
C PRO A 77 18.40 13.51 -0.49
N SER A 78 19.58 12.88 -0.41
CA SER A 78 20.61 12.93 -1.46
C SER A 78 20.30 12.07 -2.68
N ASP A 79 19.59 10.95 -2.48
CA ASP A 79 19.30 9.96 -3.52
C ASP A 79 17.88 10.13 -4.09
N PHE A 80 17.04 10.95 -3.46
CA PHE A 80 15.68 11.24 -3.89
C PHE A 80 15.64 12.35 -4.95
N THR A 81 16.21 12.05 -6.12
CA THR A 81 16.14 12.95 -7.28
C THR A 81 14.72 12.96 -7.89
N PRO A 82 14.38 13.97 -8.71
CA PRO A 82 13.09 14.01 -9.41
C PRO A 82 12.81 12.75 -10.24
N GLU A 83 13.84 12.15 -10.84
CA GLU A 83 13.75 10.91 -11.61
C GLU A 83 13.39 9.72 -10.72
N VAL A 84 14.03 9.61 -9.54
CA VAL A 84 13.73 8.56 -8.54
C VAL A 84 12.32 8.72 -7.99
N HIS A 85 11.88 9.94 -7.72
CA HIS A 85 10.51 10.22 -7.27
C HIS A 85 9.48 9.70 -8.29
N VAL A 86 9.64 10.06 -9.58
CA VAL A 86 8.73 9.60 -10.64
C VAL A 86 8.79 8.08 -10.83
N ALA A 87 9.99 7.47 -10.72
CA ALA A 87 10.14 6.02 -10.82
C ALA A 87 9.39 5.29 -9.69
N MET A 88 9.54 5.76 -8.45
CA MET A 88 8.86 5.18 -7.29
C MET A 88 7.34 5.37 -7.35
N ASP A 89 6.86 6.54 -7.78
CA ASP A 89 5.43 6.79 -7.96
C ASP A 89 4.79 5.85 -8.99
N LYS A 90 5.46 5.65 -10.13
CA LYS A 90 5.04 4.69 -11.18
C LYS A 90 5.05 3.25 -10.66
N PHE A 91 6.09 2.87 -9.94
CA PHE A 91 6.20 1.53 -9.35
C PHE A 91 5.05 1.26 -8.36
N LEU A 92 4.82 2.18 -7.42
CA LEU A 92 3.77 2.04 -6.41
C LEU A 92 2.36 2.06 -7.02
N SER A 93 2.16 2.84 -8.09
CA SER A 93 0.92 2.82 -8.89
C SER A 93 0.69 1.46 -9.57
N ALA A 94 1.75 0.86 -10.13
CA ALA A 94 1.68 -0.47 -10.73
C ALA A 94 1.38 -1.56 -9.69
N VAL A 95 1.95 -1.46 -8.49
CA VAL A 95 1.64 -2.36 -7.36
C VAL A 95 0.18 -2.23 -6.94
N ALA A 96 -0.34 -1.00 -6.81
CA ALA A 96 -1.74 -0.76 -6.48
C ALA A 96 -2.69 -1.35 -7.55
N LEU A 97 -2.35 -1.21 -8.83
CA LEU A 97 -3.11 -1.80 -9.94
C LEU A 97 -3.06 -3.34 -9.92
N ALA A 98 -1.90 -3.93 -9.62
CA ALA A 98 -1.77 -5.39 -9.50
C ALA A 98 -2.62 -5.95 -8.34
N LEU A 99 -2.66 -5.25 -7.20
CA LEU A 99 -3.52 -5.59 -6.07
C LEU A 99 -5.02 -5.47 -6.44
N SER A 100 -5.39 -4.46 -7.24
CA SER A 100 -6.75 -4.28 -7.77
C SER A 100 -7.21 -5.47 -8.61
N ARG A 101 -6.38 -5.90 -9.55
CA ARG A 101 -6.70 -7.00 -10.48
C ARG A 101 -6.88 -8.35 -9.78
N LYS A 102 -6.20 -8.59 -8.65
CA LYS A 102 -6.40 -9.82 -7.85
C LYS A 102 -7.73 -9.82 -7.10
N TYR A 103 -8.28 -8.64 -6.78
CA TYR A 103 -9.57 -8.53 -6.11
C TYR A 103 -10.72 -8.90 -7.04
N ASP A 104 -10.62 -8.48 -8.30
CA ASP A 104 -11.58 -8.76 -9.36
C ASP A 104 -11.63 -10.24 -9.77
N LYS A 105 -10.52 -10.97 -9.58
CA LYS A 105 -10.41 -12.41 -9.91
C LYS A 105 -10.82 -13.36 -8.77
N GLN A 106 -11.31 -12.87 -7.63
CA GLN A 106 -11.85 -13.77 -6.59
C GLN A 106 -13.32 -14.09 -6.84
N PRO A 107 -13.77 -15.36 -6.76
CA PRO A 107 -15.15 -15.76 -7.06
C PRO A 107 -16.23 -15.15 -6.14
N ASN A 108 -15.84 -14.36 -5.14
CA ASN A 108 -16.72 -13.66 -4.20
C ASN A 108 -16.52 -12.13 -4.21
N SER A 109 -16.09 -11.54 -5.34
CA SER A 109 -16.12 -10.08 -5.51
C SER A 109 -17.58 -9.64 -5.67
N VAL A 110 -18.21 -9.24 -4.56
CA VAL A 110 -19.41 -8.41 -4.62
C VAL A 110 -19.06 -7.20 -5.47
N CYS A 111 -19.66 -7.14 -6.66
CA CYS A 111 -19.62 -5.99 -7.54
C CYS A 111 -20.01 -4.75 -6.72
N LEU A 112 -19.06 -3.85 -6.51
CA LEU A 112 -19.39 -2.44 -6.31
C LEU A 112 -19.76 -1.89 -7.68
N ASP A 113 -20.93 -2.30 -8.17
CA ASP A 113 -21.61 -1.60 -9.23
C ASP A 113 -22.89 -1.00 -8.66
N SER A 114 -23.25 0.18 -9.14
CA SER A 114 -24.41 1.00 -8.75
C SER A 114 -24.21 1.93 -7.54
N SER A 115 -23.65 3.12 -7.77
CA SER A 115 -24.24 4.41 -7.34
C SER A 115 -23.37 5.58 -7.81
N LEU A 116 -23.30 5.77 -9.13
CA LEU A 116 -23.12 7.11 -9.69
C LEU A 116 -24.03 7.22 -10.91
N SER A 117 -25.28 7.59 -10.64
CA SER A 117 -26.18 8.22 -11.60
C SER A 117 -27.04 9.23 -10.87
#